data_AF-A0ABD7CMK4-F1
#
_entry.id   AF-A0ABD7CMK4-F1
#
_cell.length_a   1.000
_cell.length_b   1.000
_cell.length_c   1.000
_cell.angle_alpha   90.00
_cell.angle_beta   90.00
_cell.angle_gamma   90.00
#
_symmetry.space_group_name_H-M   'P 1'
#
loop_
_entity.id
_entity.type
_entity.pdbx_description
1 polymer ?
#
loop_
_entity_poly.entity_id
_entity_poly.type
_entity_poly.pdbx_seq_one_letter_code
_entity_poly.pdbx_strand_id
1 'polypeptide(L)' 'MRKVYKNRKELATCLKDLVDLYFEDLMTYEKLEEKVQKIVEANKDSIYKNGVINTKLANVLGDLRIDVINKIVKEK' A
#
# COMPACT_ATOMS: atom_id res chain seq x y z
N MET A 1 -13.28 -5.31 2.04
CA MET A 1 -12.09 -4.92 1.24
C MET A 1 -11.63 -6.13 0.45
N ARG A 2 -11.29 -5.99 -0.84
CA ARG A 2 -10.78 -7.11 -1.65
C ARG A 2 -9.31 -7.37 -1.29
N LYS A 3 -8.86 -8.62 -1.36
CA LYS A 3 -7.45 -8.98 -1.13
C LYS A 3 -6.60 -8.91 -2.41
N VAL A 4 -7.20 -9.19 -3.57
CA VAL A 4 -6.52 -9.22 -4.87
C VAL A 4 -7.16 -8.19 -5.79
N TYR A 5 -6.32 -7.43 -6.49
CA TYR A 5 -6.75 -6.36 -7.39
C TYR A 5 -6.30 -6.68 -8.82
N LYS A 6 -7.26 -6.77 -9.75
CA LYS A 6 -6.95 -7.00 -11.17
C LYS A 6 -6.38 -5.75 -11.84
N ASN A 7 -6.68 -4.56 -11.30
CA ASN A 7 -6.26 -3.28 -11.84
C ASN A 7 -5.28 -2.57 -10.90
N ARG A 8 -4.11 -2.20 -11.45
CA ARG A 8 -3.06 -1.44 -10.73
C ARG A 8 -3.55 -0.08 -10.21
N LYS A 9 -4.47 0.59 -10.92
CA LYS A 9 -5.06 1.86 -10.44
C LYS A 9 -5.90 1.64 -9.17
N GLU A 10 -6.77 0.64 -9.18
CA GLU A 10 -7.61 0.32 -8.01
C GLU A 10 -6.78 -0.08 -6.81
N LEU A 11 -5.71 -0.86 -7.04
CA LEU A 11 -4.75 -1.22 -6.00
C LEU A 11 -4.07 0.02 -5.39
N ALA A 12 -3.62 0.94 -6.25
CA ALA A 12 -2.98 2.17 -5.81
C ALA A 12 -3.94 3.05 -5.00
N THR A 13 -5.18 3.21 -5.47
CA THR A 13 -6.23 3.95 -4.75
C THR A 13 -6.54 3.32 -3.41
N CYS A 14 -6.67 1.98 -3.34
CA CYS A 14 -6.92 1.32 -2.07
C CYS A 14 -5.79 1.52 -1.06
N LEU A 15 -4.53 1.41 -1.49
CA LEU A 15 -3.38 1.65 -0.62
C LEU A 15 -3.30 3.12 -0.18
N LYS A 16 -3.60 4.04 -1.10
CA LYS A 16 -3.70 5.47 -0.80
C LYS A 16 -4.74 5.72 0.31
N ASP A 17 -5.95 5.22 0.13
CA ASP A 17 -7.06 5.44 1.07
C ASP A 17 -6.76 4.83 2.45
N LEU A 18 -6.07 3.68 2.51
CA LEU A 18 -5.64 3.11 3.78
C LEU A 18 -4.67 4.00 4.54
N VAL A 19 -3.65 4.52 3.84
CA VAL A 19 -2.66 5.43 4.44
C VAL A 19 -3.31 6.77 4.79
N ASP A 20 -4.22 7.28 3.97
CA ASP A 20 -4.97 8.51 4.26
C ASP A 20 -5.83 8.35 5.52
N LEU A 21 -6.53 7.23 5.69
CA LEU A 21 -7.29 6.96 6.92
C LEU A 21 -6.39 6.93 8.17
N TYR A 22 -5.14 6.48 8.03
CA TYR A 22 -4.17 6.54 9.13
C TYR A 22 -3.72 7.99 9.39
N PHE A 23 -3.44 8.77 8.36
CA PHE A 23 -3.06 10.18 8.51
C PHE A 23 -4.20 11.07 9.04
N GLU A 24 -5.45 10.67 8.79
CA GLU A 24 -6.64 11.33 9.33
C GLU A 24 -7.00 10.88 10.76
N ASP A 25 -6.14 10.10 11.43
CA ASP A 25 -6.37 9.51 12.77
C ASP A 25 -7.65 8.64 12.86
N LEU A 26 -8.17 8.19 11.72
CA LEU A 26 -9.33 7.28 11.62
C LEU A 26 -8.91 5.81 11.72
N MET A 27 -7.62 5.52 11.72
CA MET A 27 -7.06 4.17 11.81
C MET A 27 -5.76 4.17 12.61
N THR A 28 -5.57 3.15 13.46
CA THR A 28 -4.31 2.94 14.17
C THR A 28 -3.24 2.32 13.26
N TYR A 29 -1.96 2.52 13.61
CA TYR A 29 -0.85 1.94 12.87
C TYR A 29 -0.94 0.41 12.77
N GLU A 30 -1.26 -0.29 13.86
CA GLU A 30 -1.40 -1.76 13.86
C GLU A 30 -2.44 -2.25 12.84
N LYS A 31 -3.58 -1.56 12.75
CA LYS A 31 -4.64 -1.90 11.78
C LYS A 31 -4.22 -1.58 10.35
N LEU A 32 -3.48 -0.50 10.15
CA LEU A 32 -2.90 -0.16 8.85
C LEU A 32 -1.91 -1.23 8.42
N GLU A 33 -0.98 -1.58 9.30
CA GLU A 33 0.08 -2.57 9.07
C GLU A 33 -0.52 -3.91 8.64
N GLU A 34 -1.46 -4.44 9.41
CA GLU A 34 -2.12 -5.72 9.12
C GLU A 34 -2.82 -5.71 7.74
N LYS A 35 -3.50 -4.60 7.40
CA LYS A 35 -4.22 -4.47 6.13
C LYS A 35 -3.28 -4.31 4.94
N VAL A 36 -2.29 -3.43 5.07
CA VAL A 36 -1.30 -3.16 4.01
C VAL A 36 -0.49 -4.42 3.74
N GLN A 37 -0.02 -5.12 4.76
CA GLN A 37 0.71 -6.39 4.59
C GLN A 37 -0.12 -7.42 3.82
N LYS A 38 -1.38 -7.64 4.19
CA LYS A 38 -2.27 -8.59 3.49
C LYS A 38 -2.46 -8.24 2.01
N ILE A 39 -2.61 -6.95 1.69
CA ILE A 39 -2.74 -6.50 0.29
C ILE A 39 -1.40 -6.67 -0.44
N VAL A 40 -0.29 -6.28 0.19
CA VAL A 40 1.03 -6.32 -0.42
C VAL A 40 1.44 -7.76 -0.72
N GLU A 41 1.26 -8.68 0.23
CA GLU A 41 1.58 -10.10 0.04
C GLU A 41 0.73 -10.72 -1.08
N ALA A 42 -0.57 -10.39 -1.14
CA ALA A 42 -1.48 -10.91 -2.16
C ALA A 42 -1.26 -10.33 -3.57
N ASN A 43 -0.57 -9.20 -3.70
CA ASN A 43 -0.37 -8.50 -4.98
C ASN A 43 1.11 -8.12 -5.21
N LYS A 44 2.05 -8.88 -4.61
CA LYS A 44 3.48 -8.53 -4.55
C LYS A 44 4.06 -8.21 -5.93
N ASP A 45 3.77 -9.06 -6.92
CA ASP A 45 4.24 -8.90 -8.31
C ASP A 45 3.65 -7.69 -9.04
N SER A 46 2.49 -7.22 -8.59
CA SER A 46 1.82 -6.05 -9.17
C SER A 46 2.29 -4.74 -8.55
N ILE A 47 2.75 -4.78 -7.29
CA ILE A 47 3.21 -3.61 -6.53
C ILE A 47 4.70 -3.41 -6.72
N TYR A 48 5.48 -4.46 -6.48
CA TYR A 48 6.94 -4.42 -6.52
C TYR A 48 7.43 -5.14 -7.77
N LYS A 49 8.27 -4.45 -8.54
CA LYS A 49 9.03 -5.05 -9.63
C LYS A 49 10.51 -4.80 -9.33
N ASN A 50 11.27 -5.88 -9.15
CA ASN A 50 12.69 -5.82 -8.75
C ASN A 50 12.93 -5.05 -7.44
N GLY A 51 12.02 -5.17 -6.46
CA GLY A 51 12.14 -4.46 -5.18
C GLY A 51 11.77 -2.97 -5.23
N VAL A 52 11.37 -2.44 -6.38
CA VAL A 52 10.93 -1.05 -6.55
C VAL A 52 9.43 -1.02 -6.80
N ILE A 53 8.72 -0.08 -6.17
CA ILE A 53 7.29 0.13 -6.45
C ILE A 53 7.10 0.53 -7.91
N ASN A 54 6.11 -0.07 -8.56
CA ASN A 54 5.75 0.26 -9.93
C ASN A 54 5.45 1.77 -10.06
N THR A 55 6.03 2.44 -11.05
CA THR A 55 5.87 3.88 -11.29
C THR A 55 4.41 4.33 -11.38
N LYS A 56 3.51 3.50 -11.92
CA LYS A 56 2.07 3.81 -11.98
C LYS A 56 1.40 3.83 -10.60
N LEU A 57 1.84 2.96 -9.69
CA LEU A 57 1.38 2.99 -8.30
C LEU A 57 2.00 4.17 -7.56
N ALA A 58 3.31 4.39 -7.77
CA ALA A 58 4.05 5.46 -7.13
C ALA A 58 3.41 6.84 -7.42
N ASN A 59 3.04 7.10 -8.68
CA ASN A 59 2.38 8.35 -9.08
C ASN A 59 1.03 8.61 -8.39
N VAL A 60 0.32 7.56 -7.95
CA VAL A 60 -0.98 7.69 -7.25
C VAL A 60 -0.78 7.83 -5.74
N LEU A 61 0.21 7.11 -5.18
CA LEU A 61 0.50 7.12 -3.75
C LEU A 61 1.23 8.39 -3.32
N GLY A 62 2.18 8.85 -4.14
CA GLY A 62 3.12 9.89 -3.77
C GLY A 62 4.14 9.42 -2.73
N ASP A 63 5.23 10.17 -2.59
CA ASP A 63 6.41 9.74 -1.84
C ASP A 63 6.10 9.46 -0.36
N LEU A 64 5.32 10.33 0.29
CA LEU A 64 4.95 10.18 1.71
C LEU A 64 4.24 8.84 2.00
N ARG A 65 3.30 8.43 1.15
CA ARG A 65 2.54 7.19 1.37
C ARG A 65 3.38 5.97 1.01
N ILE A 66 4.23 6.09 0.00
CA ILE A 66 5.20 5.06 -0.36
C ILE A 66 6.14 4.79 0.82
N ASP A 67 6.62 5.81 1.50
CA ASP A 67 7.52 5.65 2.64
C ASP A 67 6.84 4.90 3.80
N VAL A 68 5.59 5.21 4.11
CA VAL A 68 4.81 4.47 5.11
C VAL A 68 4.63 3.00 4.71
N ILE A 69 4.26 2.74 3.45
CA ILE A 69 4.08 1.37 2.95
C ILE A 69 5.41 0.60 2.97
N ASN A 70 6.50 1.23 2.54
CA ASN A 70 7.83 0.63 2.55
C ASN A 70 8.30 0.34 3.98
N LYS A 71 8.00 1.22 4.93
CA LYS A 71 8.30 1.00 6.35
C LYS A 71 7.58 -0.25 6.86
N ILE A 72 6.27 -0.35 6.63
CA ILE A 72 5.45 -1.52 7.00
C ILE A 72 5.99 -2.82 6.39
N VAL A 73 6.47 -2.76 5.14
CA VAL A 73 6.98 -3.94 4.41
C VAL A 73 8.41 -4.31 4.85
N LYS A 74 9.22 -3.34 5.29
CA LYS A 74 10.62 -3.53 5.72
C LYS A 74 10.79 -3.81 7.22
N GLU A 75 9.79 -3.52 8.05
CA GLU A 75 9.78 -3.86 9.48
C GLU A 75 9.64 -5.38 9.74
N LYS A 76 9.67 -6.20 8.68
CA LYS A 76 9.59 -7.66 8.69
C LYS A 76 10.86 -8.26 8.11
#